data_AF-A0A1Q7B4K9-F1
#
_entry.id   AF-A0A1Q7B4K9-F1
#
_cell.length_a   1.000
_cell.length_b   1.000
_cell.length_c   1.000
_cell.angle_alpha   90.00
_cell.angle_beta   90.00
_cell.angle_gamma   90.00
#
_symmetry.space_group_name_H-M   'P 1'
#
loop_
_entity.id
_entity.type
_entity.pdbx_description
1 polymer ?
#
loop_
_entity_poly.entity_id
_entity_poly.type
_entity_poly.pdbx_seq_one_letter_code
_entity_poly.pdbx_strand_id
1 'polypeptide(L)'
;MSERSPPVEEFLESRLEKALEDAWSKVNIALDKTSRSSADVALEIWLAAEALEYSSLLFNLTYNLEDVRPTVKPRKGEAAQVLVKDSMELLKQVRAGRQRSAKDAYVNLRTAADYLKVAHLDQIKKSTKKRG
;
A
#
# COMPACT_ATOMS: atom_id res chain seq x y z
N MET A 1 -17.89 24.28 -1.95
CA MET A 1 -16.56 23.64 -1.89
C MET A 1 -15.63 24.64 -1.21
N SER A 2 -15.01 24.28 -0.09
CA SER A 2 -14.10 25.20 0.60
C SER A 2 -12.77 25.21 -0.14
N GLU A 3 -12.43 26.33 -0.78
CA GLU A 3 -11.11 26.52 -1.39
C GLU A 3 -10.07 26.49 -0.27
N ARG A 4 -9.20 25.46 -0.26
CA ARG A 4 -8.08 25.42 0.67
C ARG A 4 -7.06 26.46 0.23
N SER A 5 -6.39 27.08 1.19
CA SER A 5 -5.35 28.05 0.87
C SER A 5 -4.14 27.34 0.21
N PRO A 6 -3.50 27.96 -0.80
CA PRO A 6 -2.36 27.35 -1.51
C PRO A 6 -1.25 26.77 -0.61
N PRO A 7 -0.88 27.42 0.52
CA PRO A 7 0.13 26.86 1.43
C PRO A 7 -0.26 25.52 2.07
N VAL A 8 -1.56 25.27 2.27
CA VAL A 8 -2.06 24.00 2.85
C VAL A 8 -2.00 22.89 1.81
N GLU A 9 -2.30 23.19 0.55
CA GLU A 9 -2.22 22.24 -0.55
C GLU A 9 -0.78 21.80 -0.82
N GLU A 10 0.16 22.74 -0.90
CA GLU A 10 1.59 22.46 -1.05
C GLU A 10 2.15 21.63 0.11
N PHE A 11 1.72 21.93 1.34
CA PHE A 11 2.11 21.15 2.52
C PHE A 11 1.61 19.71 2.44
N LEU A 12 0.34 19.49 2.08
CA LEU A 12 -0.25 18.15 1.96
C LEU A 12 0.37 17.35 0.81
N GLU A 13 0.62 17.97 -0.34
CA GLU A 13 1.35 17.35 -1.45
C GLU A 13 2.77 16.94 -1.04
N SER A 14 3.51 17.78 -0.32
CA SER A 14 4.84 17.44 0.20
C SER A 14 4.81 16.25 1.17
N ARG A 15 3.81 16.20 2.06
CA ARG A 15 3.63 15.08 2.99
C ARG A 15 3.27 13.80 2.25
N LEU A 16 2.41 13.90 1.25
CA LEU A 16 2.00 12.78 0.41
C LEU A 16 3.20 12.20 -0.37
N GLU A 17 4.04 13.04 -0.97
CA GLU A 17 5.24 12.57 -1.68
C GLU A 17 6.15 11.75 -0.77
N LYS A 18 6.46 12.28 0.42
CA LYS A 18 7.30 11.59 1.41
C LYS A 18 6.70 10.26 1.86
N ALA A 19 5.38 10.20 2.05
CA ALA A 19 4.71 8.97 2.42
C ALA A 19 4.76 7.92 1.31
N LEU A 20 4.60 8.35 0.05
CA LEU A 20 4.71 7.46 -1.12
C LEU A 20 6.14 6.96 -1.33
N GLU A 21 7.17 7.77 -1.05
CA GLU A 21 8.58 7.35 -1.05
C GLU A 21 8.86 6.31 0.03
N ASP A 22 8.35 6.54 1.24
CA ASP A 22 8.50 5.60 2.35
C ASP A 22 7.78 4.27 2.08
N ALA A 23 6.55 4.32 1.59
CA ALA A 23 5.81 3.15 1.17
C ALA A 23 6.52 2.40 0.03
N TRP A 24 7.07 3.11 -0.94
CA TRP A 24 7.88 2.52 -2.01
C TRP A 24 9.08 1.75 -1.46
N SER A 25 9.82 2.35 -0.53
CA SER A 25 10.96 1.70 0.11
C SER A 25 10.54 0.41 0.83
N LYS A 26 9.48 0.49 1.66
CA LYS A 26 9.00 -0.66 2.44
C LYS A 26 8.43 -1.79 1.58
N VAL A 27 7.70 -1.47 0.50
CA VAL A 27 7.21 -2.50 -0.44
C VAL A 27 8.37 -3.21 -1.14
N ASN A 28 9.44 -2.49 -1.51
CA ASN A 28 10.64 -3.13 -2.07
C ASN A 28 11.35 -4.04 -1.05
N ILE A 29 11.43 -3.63 0.22
CA ILE A 29 11.98 -4.48 1.29
C ILE A 29 11.14 -5.75 1.44
N ALA A 30 9.81 -5.63 1.48
CA ALA A 30 8.90 -6.77 1.54
C ALA A 30 9.06 -7.71 0.33
N LEU A 31 9.28 -7.17 -0.88
CA LEU A 31 9.58 -7.96 -2.08
C LEU A 31 10.89 -8.76 -1.94
N ASP A 32 11.96 -8.10 -1.50
CA ASP A 32 13.25 -8.77 -1.32
C ASP A 32 13.14 -9.91 -0.30
N LYS A 33 12.48 -9.64 0.83
CA LYS A 33 12.31 -10.59 1.93
C LYS A 33 11.44 -11.78 1.52
N THR A 34 10.32 -11.54 0.83
CA THR A 34 9.46 -12.61 0.32
C THR A 34 10.16 -13.47 -0.72
N SER A 35 11.07 -12.91 -1.54
CA SER A 35 11.85 -13.67 -2.52
C SER A 35 12.90 -14.59 -1.90
N ARG A 36 13.43 -14.21 -0.72
CA ARG A 36 14.50 -14.92 0.00
C ARG A 36 14.00 -15.86 1.11
N SER A 37 12.68 -15.91 1.35
CA SER A 37 12.07 -16.70 2.42
C SER A 37 12.73 -16.47 3.81
N SER A 38 12.95 -15.21 4.18
CA SER A 38 13.64 -14.86 5.43
C SER A 38 12.77 -15.03 6.67
N ALA A 39 13.40 -15.05 7.85
CA ALA A 39 12.71 -14.65 9.07
C ALA A 39 12.19 -13.21 8.91
N ASP A 40 11.08 -12.89 9.58
CA ASP A 40 10.47 -11.55 9.59
C ASP A 40 9.72 -11.10 8.32
N VAL A 41 9.55 -11.97 7.31
CA VAL A 41 8.73 -11.65 6.11
C VAL A 41 7.35 -11.10 6.48
N ALA A 42 6.70 -11.66 7.51
CA ALA A 42 5.40 -11.18 7.96
C ALA A 42 5.46 -9.74 8.49
N LEU A 43 6.51 -9.38 9.24
CA LEU A 43 6.69 -8.03 9.78
C LEU A 43 6.92 -7.03 8.64
N GLU A 44 7.77 -7.36 7.68
CA GLU A 44 8.10 -6.45 6.58
C GLU A 44 6.90 -6.21 5.65
N ILE A 45 6.07 -7.24 5.41
CA ILE A 45 4.80 -7.06 4.70
C ILE A 45 3.85 -6.16 5.50
N TRP A 46 3.80 -6.32 6.83
CA TRP A 46 2.96 -5.48 7.70
C TRP A 46 3.36 -4.00 7.64
N LEU A 47 4.67 -3.71 7.80
CA LEU A 47 5.18 -2.33 7.73
C LEU A 47 4.89 -1.69 6.36
N ALA A 48 5.01 -2.46 5.28
CA ALA A 48 4.65 -1.99 3.95
C ALA A 48 3.13 -1.71 3.82
N ALA A 49 2.28 -2.53 4.43
CA ALA A 49 0.83 -2.29 4.48
C ALA A 49 0.50 -1.00 5.23
N GLU A 50 1.09 -0.79 6.41
CA GLU A 50 0.89 0.43 7.21
C GLU A 50 1.32 1.69 6.46
N ALA A 51 2.44 1.63 5.74
CA ALA A 51 2.91 2.76 4.94
C ALA A 51 1.97 3.10 3.77
N LEU A 52 1.37 2.09 3.11
CA LEU A 52 0.36 2.32 2.08
C LEU A 52 -0.97 2.82 2.65
N GLU A 53 -1.38 2.37 3.83
CA GLU A 53 -2.55 2.90 4.55
C GLU A 53 -2.35 4.37 4.91
N TYR A 54 -1.20 4.72 5.47
CA TYR A 54 -0.85 6.10 5.80
C TYR A 54 -0.78 6.98 4.55
N SER A 55 -0.16 6.47 3.48
CA SER A 55 -0.13 7.17 2.19
C SER A 55 -1.54 7.37 1.63
N SER A 56 -2.43 6.38 1.78
CA SER A 56 -3.83 6.48 1.35
C SER A 56 -4.59 7.54 2.13
N LEU A 57 -4.39 7.62 3.44
CA LEU A 57 -4.98 8.67 4.28
C LEU A 57 -4.55 10.06 3.79
N LEU A 58 -3.25 10.27 3.60
CA LEU A 58 -2.73 11.53 3.07
C LEU A 58 -3.27 11.82 1.67
N PHE A 59 -3.36 10.82 0.80
CA PHE A 59 -3.87 10.98 -0.56
C PHE A 59 -5.33 11.44 -0.55
N ASN A 60 -6.18 10.80 0.27
CA ASN A 60 -7.56 11.19 0.47
C ASN A 60 -7.65 12.65 0.97
N LEU A 61 -6.87 12.99 1.98
CA LEU A 61 -6.83 14.35 2.53
C LEU A 61 -6.39 15.36 1.47
N THR A 62 -5.30 15.11 0.74
CA THR A 62 -4.74 16.01 -0.29
C THR A 62 -5.76 16.31 -1.37
N TYR A 63 -6.41 15.30 -1.94
CA TYR A 63 -7.33 15.46 -3.07
C TYR A 63 -8.82 15.53 -2.67
N ASN A 64 -9.12 15.60 -1.37
CA ASN A 64 -10.47 15.66 -0.81
C ASN A 64 -11.42 14.59 -1.38
N LEU A 65 -10.98 13.34 -1.31
CA LEU A 65 -11.71 12.19 -1.87
C LEU A 65 -12.62 11.54 -0.82
N GLU A 66 -13.67 10.87 -1.26
CA GLU A 66 -14.42 9.97 -0.38
C GLU A 66 -13.58 8.73 -0.04
N ASP A 67 -13.69 8.23 1.19
CA ASP A 67 -13.02 6.98 1.57
C ASP A 67 -13.62 5.83 0.78
N VAL A 68 -12.75 5.07 0.11
CA VAL A 68 -13.13 3.90 -0.67
C VAL A 68 -12.53 2.68 0.00
N ARG A 69 -13.39 1.68 0.20
CA ARG A 69 -12.96 0.33 0.60
C ARG A 69 -12.94 -0.55 -0.65
N PRO A 70 -11.77 -0.83 -1.24
CA PRO A 70 -11.70 -1.72 -2.39
C PRO A 70 -12.22 -3.10 -1.99
N THR A 71 -13.02 -3.71 -2.85
CA THR A 71 -13.43 -5.10 -2.63
C THR A 71 -12.33 -6.01 -3.13
N VAL A 72 -11.27 -6.17 -2.34
CA VAL A 72 -10.20 -7.11 -2.67
C VAL A 72 -10.70 -8.53 -2.39
N LYS A 73 -10.90 -9.30 -3.46
CA LYS A 73 -11.16 -10.75 -3.39
C LYS A 73 -9.87 -11.48 -3.76
N PRO A 74 -8.93 -11.66 -2.82
CA PRO A 74 -7.71 -12.41 -3.12
C PRO A 74 -8.10 -13.82 -3.55
N ARG A 75 -7.47 -14.35 -4.59
CA ARG A 75 -7.76 -15.72 -5.01
C ARG A 75 -7.20 -16.66 -3.94
N LYS A 76 -8.02 -17.61 -3.51
CA LYS A 76 -7.65 -18.53 -2.43
C LYS A 76 -6.36 -19.28 -2.82
N GLY A 77 -5.29 -19.07 -2.05
CA GLY A 77 -3.99 -19.72 -2.29
C GLY A 77 -2.98 -18.91 -3.11
N GLU A 78 -3.26 -17.64 -3.45
CA GLU A 78 -2.22 -16.75 -3.98
C GLU A 78 -1.06 -16.64 -3.00
N ALA A 79 0.16 -16.89 -3.50
CA ALA A 79 1.36 -16.77 -2.69
C ALA A 79 1.55 -15.32 -2.26
N ALA A 80 1.93 -15.08 -1.00
CA ALA A 80 2.24 -13.75 -0.49
C ALA A 80 3.16 -12.94 -1.41
N GLN A 81 4.14 -13.60 -2.06
CA GLN A 81 5.03 -12.97 -3.03
C GLN A 81 4.28 -12.35 -4.23
N VAL A 82 3.23 -13.01 -4.74
CA VAL A 82 2.41 -12.49 -5.85
C VAL A 82 1.67 -11.24 -5.40
N LEU A 83 1.03 -11.28 -4.23
CA LEU A 83 0.29 -10.12 -3.69
C LEU A 83 1.21 -8.92 -3.43
N VAL A 84 2.43 -9.14 -2.91
CA VAL A 84 3.40 -8.06 -2.72
C VAL A 84 3.85 -7.49 -4.07
N LYS A 85 4.05 -8.34 -5.09
CA LYS A 85 4.37 -7.88 -6.46
C LYS A 85 3.24 -7.06 -7.07
N ASP A 86 2.01 -7.51 -6.95
CA ASP A 86 0.84 -6.78 -7.47
C ASP A 86 0.66 -5.44 -6.75
N SER A 87 0.91 -5.40 -5.44
CA SER A 87 0.93 -4.16 -4.65
C SER A 87 1.98 -3.17 -5.18
N MET A 88 3.16 -3.66 -5.55
CA MET A 88 4.23 -2.84 -6.12
C MET A 88 3.86 -2.30 -7.51
N GLU A 89 3.23 -3.10 -8.37
CA GLU A 89 2.77 -2.64 -9.69
C GLU A 89 1.69 -1.56 -9.57
N LEU A 90 0.75 -1.72 -8.64
CA LEU A 90 -0.23 -0.67 -8.33
C LEU A 90 0.45 0.60 -7.82
N LEU A 91 1.43 0.50 -6.92
CA LEU A 91 2.16 1.66 -6.43
C LEU A 91 2.93 2.38 -7.54
N LYS A 92 3.53 1.66 -8.50
CA LYS A 92 4.13 2.26 -9.71
C LYS A 92 3.10 3.06 -10.51
N GLN A 93 1.91 2.51 -10.71
CA GLN A 93 0.82 3.20 -11.42
C GLN A 93 0.37 4.47 -10.68
N VAL A 94 0.27 4.43 -9.34
CA VAL A 94 -0.04 5.61 -8.53
C VAL A 94 1.00 6.70 -8.75
N ARG A 95 2.30 6.37 -8.65
CA ARG A 95 3.37 7.36 -8.84
C ARG A 95 3.41 7.94 -10.25
N ALA A 96 3.16 7.13 -11.27
CA ALA A 96 3.16 7.57 -12.67
C ALA A 96 1.88 8.32 -13.09
N GLY A 97 0.75 8.02 -12.46
CA GLY A 97 -0.57 8.38 -12.94
C GLY A 97 -1.40 9.29 -12.03
N ARG A 98 -0.95 9.60 -10.80
CA ARG A 98 -1.79 10.35 -9.84
C ARG A 98 -2.29 11.71 -10.33
N GLN A 99 -1.52 12.39 -11.17
CA GLN A 99 -1.90 13.67 -11.78
C GLN A 99 -2.94 13.52 -12.90
N ARG A 100 -3.12 12.31 -13.47
CA ARG A 100 -4.13 12.04 -14.52
C ARG A 100 -5.50 11.73 -13.92
N SER A 101 -5.53 10.95 -12.83
CA SER A 101 -6.76 10.61 -12.12
C SER A 101 -6.43 10.33 -10.65
N ALA A 102 -6.69 11.31 -9.78
CA ALA A 102 -6.50 11.18 -8.34
C ALA A 102 -7.38 10.05 -7.77
N LYS A 103 -8.61 9.89 -8.28
CA LYS A 103 -9.53 8.84 -7.84
C LYS A 103 -9.01 7.44 -8.13
N ASP A 104 -8.54 7.18 -9.35
CA ASP A 104 -8.04 5.84 -9.72
C ASP A 104 -6.74 5.53 -8.99
N ALA A 105 -5.86 6.53 -8.87
CA ALA A 105 -4.64 6.40 -8.08
C ALA A 105 -4.95 6.08 -6.60
N TYR A 106 -5.94 6.75 -6.01
CA TYR A 106 -6.38 6.44 -4.65
C TYR A 106 -6.92 5.00 -4.52
N VAL A 107 -7.76 4.56 -5.45
CA VAL A 107 -8.28 3.18 -5.47
C VAL A 107 -7.16 2.16 -5.60
N ASN A 108 -6.18 2.40 -6.48
CA ASN A 108 -5.01 1.54 -6.64
C ASN A 108 -4.17 1.47 -5.36
N LEU A 109 -3.96 2.61 -4.69
CA LEU A 109 -3.20 2.67 -3.45
C LEU A 109 -3.87 1.89 -2.31
N ARG A 110 -5.20 2.05 -2.17
CA ARG A 110 -6.02 1.28 -1.22
C ARG A 110 -6.00 -0.21 -1.52
N THR A 111 -6.10 -0.58 -2.80
CA THR A 111 -6.05 -1.98 -3.25
C THR A 111 -4.69 -2.62 -2.94
N ALA A 112 -3.59 -1.89 -3.16
CA ALA A 112 -2.25 -2.32 -2.82
C ALA A 112 -2.09 -2.55 -1.30
N ALA A 113 -2.62 -1.66 -0.47
CA ALA A 113 -2.62 -1.85 0.99
C ALA A 113 -3.35 -3.14 1.40
N ASP A 114 -4.53 -3.39 0.84
CA ASP A 114 -5.32 -4.60 1.15
C ASP A 114 -4.65 -5.90 0.69
N TYR A 115 -3.98 -5.90 -0.48
CA TYR A 115 -3.16 -7.04 -0.90
C TYR A 115 -2.05 -7.36 0.11
N LEU A 116 -1.37 -6.34 0.63
CA LEU A 116 -0.33 -6.56 1.65
C LEU A 116 -0.91 -7.08 2.97
N LYS A 117 -2.08 -6.60 3.42
CA LYS A 117 -2.74 -7.15 4.61
C LYS A 117 -3.09 -8.62 4.43
N VAL A 118 -3.62 -9.00 3.26
CA VAL A 118 -3.91 -10.41 2.95
C VAL A 118 -2.63 -11.24 2.96
N ALA A 119 -1.56 -10.75 2.32
CA ALA A 119 -0.26 -11.41 2.29
C ALA A 119 0.33 -11.60 3.70
N HIS A 120 0.20 -10.58 4.56
CA HIS A 120 0.63 -10.64 5.96
C HIS A 120 -0.13 -11.73 6.73
N LEU A 121 -1.46 -11.73 6.64
CA LEU A 121 -2.30 -12.73 7.32
C LEU A 121 -1.99 -14.17 6.87
N ASP A 122 -1.69 -14.38 5.60
CA ASP A 122 -1.25 -15.69 5.09
C ASP A 122 0.10 -16.12 5.69
N GLN A 123 1.07 -15.21 5.78
CA GLN A 123 2.37 -15.49 6.39
C GLN A 123 2.28 -15.81 7.89
N ILE A 124 1.44 -15.08 8.63
CA ILE A 124 1.18 -15.37 10.04
C ILE A 124 0.53 -16.76 10.20
N LYS A 125 -0.47 -17.10 9.39
CA LYS A 125 -1.11 -18.44 9.44
C LYS A 125 -0.12 -19.57 9.15
N LYS A 126 0.77 -19.38 8.18
CA LYS A 126 1.82 -20.35 7.84
C LYS A 126 2.84 -20.54 8.97
N SER A 127 3.22 -19.47 9.67
CA SER A 127 4.16 -19.56 10.79
C SER A 127 3.54 -20.23 12.01
N THR A 128 2.26 -19.98 12.31
CA THR A 128 1.54 -20.66 13.39
C THR A 128 1.34 -22.16 13.11
N LYS A 129 0.98 -22.54 11.87
CA LYS A 129 0.79 -23.95 11.50
C LYS A 129 2.08 -24.79 11.54
N LYS A 130 3.26 -24.17 11.38
CA LYS A 130 4.56 -24.87 11.51
C LYS A 130 4.96 -25.14 12.96
N ARG A 131 4.29 -24.53 13.94
CA ARG A 131 4.62 -24.63 15.37
C ARG A 131 3.70 -25.58 16.16
N GLY A 132 2.66 -26.13 15.54
CA GLY A 132 1.77 -27.14 16.13
C GLY A 132 1.93 -28.47 15.40
#